data_AF-H3DLN7-F1
#
_entry.id   AF-H3DLN7-F1
#
_cell.length_a   1.000
_cell.length_b   1.000
_cell.length_c   1.000
_cell.angle_alpha   90.00
_cell.angle_beta   90.00
_cell.angle_gamma   90.00
#
_symmetry.space_group_name_H-M   'P 1'
#
loop_
_entity.id
_entity.type
_entity.pdbx_description
1 polymer ?
#
loop_
_entity_poly.entity_id
_entity_poly.type
_entity_poly.pdbx_seq_one_letter_code
_entity_poly.pdbx_strand_id
1 'polypeptide(L)'
;QMCPCHLNKLAQCLFYIEAVFATGTRSKLWERPSGSFISNLSESLQWEQDCPHRLPQASVRVTADVPPRLDGTWVSTRCEVRPGPEFLTRSYTFHPSRHFQALQHYYADSGCEDPAYSLMIRGKLRLRHASWITGGATDAEHHLNKVAIVIHSLAAKQRLTSGLPSSCVTLTLGQVVPGKPYELYNTRGGRGCLAALGFSMMELGLVRVETQHHGHGGKVQELLLGDIDTDWTQRTQYRPTGYQQPLQNAMHHVHPCPVCALVYRSSELHPPVLPPRPALPISLAGRWVSQRCETRPNVLFLTRDFTFEPDRHAWEGTYRHYSDSTCSQLTFVLRASGHYAQGNPSTQVPGASDFVFKVTTVRVTAAEASMAKLLNATRPGKCGRTGGWEVGAEQDLTPTGGCNQLGIKLPHKEYELFKVELDHRKQPLLFVGERPSDGSSPDRPHRRPTSFQPPMVLCSTADM
;
A
#
# COMPACT_ATOMS: atom_id res chain seq x y z
N GLN A 1 -13.31 29.45 31.37
CA GLN A 1 -14.32 30.38 30.80
C GLN A 1 -15.20 29.64 29.80
N MET A 2 -16.33 30.22 29.37
CA MET A 2 -17.36 29.55 28.56
C MET A 2 -17.63 30.31 27.26
N CYS A 3 -17.78 29.57 26.14
CA CYS A 3 -18.56 29.98 24.94
C CYS A 3 -18.05 31.23 24.16
N PRO A 4 -18.64 31.56 22.98
CA PRO A 4 -19.77 30.93 22.29
C PRO A 4 -19.51 30.44 20.85
N CYS A 5 -20.47 29.66 20.34
CA CYS A 5 -20.63 29.37 18.91
C CYS A 5 -21.26 30.57 18.17
N HIS A 6 -21.11 30.65 16.85
CA HIS A 6 -22.01 31.43 15.99
C HIS A 6 -22.41 30.65 14.72
N LEU A 7 -23.58 30.97 14.17
CA LEU A 7 -24.23 30.32 13.03
C LEU A 7 -25.09 31.35 12.26
N ASN A 8 -25.51 31.01 11.03
CA ASN A 8 -26.39 31.79 10.12
C ASN A 8 -25.72 32.98 9.37
N LYS A 9 -26.12 33.39 8.13
CA LYS A 9 -26.97 32.79 7.05
C LYS A 9 -26.89 33.64 5.76
N LEU A 10 -27.12 33.01 4.59
CA LEU A 10 -27.76 33.56 3.34
C LEU A 10 -27.03 34.72 2.59
N ALA A 11 -27.28 35.02 1.29
CA ALA A 11 -28.18 34.45 0.27
C ALA A 11 -27.60 34.46 -1.18
N GLN A 12 -28.11 33.54 -2.01
CA GLN A 12 -28.44 33.55 -3.46
C GLN A 12 -27.90 34.62 -4.45
N CYS A 13 -27.58 34.15 -5.68
CA CYS A 13 -28.26 34.64 -6.91
C CYS A 13 -28.26 33.54 -8.02
N LEU A 14 -28.98 33.75 -9.12
CA LEU A 14 -29.32 32.75 -10.17
C LEU A 14 -28.84 33.14 -11.58
N PHE A 15 -28.72 32.18 -12.52
CA PHE A 15 -29.59 32.09 -13.72
C PHE A 15 -29.21 31.01 -14.77
N TYR A 16 -30.25 30.30 -15.27
CA TYR A 16 -30.48 29.76 -16.63
C TYR A 16 -29.50 28.72 -17.28
N ILE A 17 -29.92 27.85 -18.21
CA ILE A 17 -31.23 27.66 -18.89
C ILE A 17 -31.56 26.15 -19.10
N GLU A 18 -32.78 25.83 -19.56
CA GLU A 18 -33.32 24.48 -19.88
C GLU A 18 -32.69 23.90 -21.18
N ALA A 19 -33.00 22.70 -21.72
CA ALA A 19 -34.00 21.65 -21.49
C ALA A 19 -33.32 20.26 -21.84
N VAL A 20 -33.89 19.13 -22.31
CA VAL A 20 -35.21 18.65 -22.82
C VAL A 20 -35.34 17.15 -22.45
N PHE A 21 -36.55 16.58 -22.38
CA PHE A 21 -36.77 15.13 -22.28
C PHE A 21 -36.82 14.41 -23.64
N ALA A 22 -36.33 13.16 -23.69
CA ALA A 22 -36.67 12.17 -24.71
C ALA A 22 -36.97 10.81 -24.04
N THR A 23 -37.85 10.00 -24.61
CA THR A 23 -38.45 8.82 -23.97
C THR A 23 -38.37 7.56 -24.83
N GLY A 24 -38.44 6.39 -24.17
CA GLY A 24 -38.42 5.07 -24.82
C GLY A 24 -37.04 4.40 -24.81
N THR A 25 -36.92 3.06 -24.85
CA THR A 25 -37.98 2.03 -24.79
C THR A 25 -37.43 0.74 -24.16
N ARG A 26 -38.31 -0.11 -23.64
CA ARG A 26 -37.98 -1.35 -22.92
C ARG A 26 -37.95 -2.56 -23.85
N SER A 27 -36.82 -3.28 -23.92
CA SER A 27 -36.78 -4.65 -24.44
C SER A 27 -35.87 -5.54 -23.59
N LYS A 28 -36.20 -6.84 -23.52
CA LYS A 28 -35.29 -7.89 -23.05
C LYS A 28 -34.85 -8.68 -24.27
N LEU A 29 -33.60 -9.13 -24.31
CA LEU A 29 -33.29 -10.45 -24.87
C LEU A 29 -32.11 -11.05 -24.11
N TRP A 30 -32.26 -12.30 -23.68
CA TRP A 30 -31.20 -13.11 -23.10
C TRP A 30 -30.89 -14.22 -24.09
N GLU A 31 -29.64 -14.37 -24.53
CA GLU A 31 -29.18 -15.61 -25.14
C GLU A 31 -27.65 -15.73 -24.96
N ARG A 32 -27.19 -16.93 -24.58
CA ARG A 32 -25.78 -17.31 -24.51
C ARG A 32 -25.50 -18.38 -25.56
N PRO A 33 -24.46 -18.22 -26.40
CA PRO A 33 -23.86 -19.36 -27.07
C PRO A 33 -23.10 -20.24 -26.05
N SER A 34 -23.46 -21.52 -25.96
CA SER A 34 -22.74 -22.50 -25.16
C SER A 34 -21.48 -22.96 -25.90
N GLY A 35 -20.29 -22.60 -25.42
CA GLY A 35 -19.00 -23.03 -25.98
C GLY A 35 -18.22 -23.89 -25.00
N SER A 36 -18.22 -25.21 -25.18
CA SER A 36 -17.47 -26.15 -24.34
C SER A 36 -16.01 -26.23 -24.78
N PHE A 37 -15.09 -25.70 -23.96
CA PHE A 37 -13.66 -25.97 -24.09
C PHE A 37 -13.19 -26.90 -22.97
N ILE A 38 -12.85 -28.13 -23.36
CA ILE A 38 -12.14 -29.09 -22.51
C ILE A 38 -10.64 -28.91 -22.78
N SER A 39 -9.86 -28.56 -21.75
CA SER A 39 -8.40 -28.63 -21.81
C SER A 39 -7.86 -29.27 -20.53
N ASN A 40 -7.70 -30.59 -20.55
CA ASN A 40 -7.08 -31.35 -19.47
C ASN A 40 -5.61 -30.93 -19.32
N LEU A 41 -5.27 -30.37 -18.15
CA LEU A 41 -3.89 -30.17 -17.71
C LEU A 41 -3.76 -30.67 -16.26
N SER A 42 -3.84 -31.99 -16.13
CA SER A 42 -3.68 -32.71 -14.88
C SER A 42 -2.21 -32.99 -14.61
N GLU A 43 -1.53 -32.10 -13.89
CA GLU A 43 -0.27 -32.47 -13.20
C GLU A 43 -0.15 -31.69 -11.89
N SER A 44 -0.71 -32.27 -10.83
CA SER A 44 -0.80 -31.67 -9.50
C SER A 44 0.47 -31.93 -8.68
N LEU A 45 1.40 -30.97 -8.64
CA LEU A 45 2.30 -30.87 -7.49
C LEU A 45 1.51 -30.32 -6.30
N GLN A 46 0.97 -31.23 -5.48
CA GLN A 46 0.42 -30.87 -4.17
C GLN A 46 1.56 -30.34 -3.28
N TRP A 47 1.42 -29.10 -2.83
CA TRP A 47 2.13 -28.59 -1.67
C TRP A 47 1.17 -27.77 -0.83
N GLU A 48 0.72 -28.35 0.28
CA GLU A 48 -0.17 -27.69 1.22
C GLU A 48 0.60 -26.61 2.00
N GLN A 49 0.20 -25.36 1.80
CA GLN A 49 0.47 -24.30 2.78
C GLN A 49 -0.60 -24.36 3.84
N ASP A 50 -0.44 -25.35 4.71
CA ASP A 50 -1.17 -25.44 5.97
C ASP A 50 -0.98 -24.14 6.75
N CYS A 51 -2.06 -23.39 6.93
CA CYS A 51 -2.07 -22.04 7.51
C CYS A 51 -2.67 -22.06 8.93
N PRO A 52 -1.90 -22.48 9.96
CA PRO A 52 -2.29 -22.24 11.34
C PRO A 52 -2.41 -20.73 11.59
N HIS A 53 -3.12 -20.31 12.64
CA HIS A 53 -3.24 -18.88 12.99
C HIS A 53 -1.92 -18.23 13.50
N ARG A 54 -0.76 -18.81 13.20
CA ARG A 54 0.57 -18.28 13.49
C ARG A 54 1.18 -17.77 12.18
N LEU A 55 1.75 -16.56 12.22
CA LEU A 55 2.50 -15.99 11.10
C LEU A 55 3.63 -16.95 10.64
N PRO A 56 4.00 -16.98 9.36
CA PRO A 56 5.17 -17.73 8.85
C PRO A 56 6.49 -17.41 9.57
N GLN A 57 6.57 -16.24 10.22
CA GLN A 57 7.65 -15.83 11.12
C GLN A 57 7.85 -16.78 12.33
N ALA A 58 6.94 -17.73 12.58
CA ALA A 58 7.09 -18.77 13.60
C ALA A 58 8.06 -19.91 13.21
N SER A 59 8.36 -20.11 11.92
CA SER A 59 9.32 -21.13 11.45
C SER A 59 10.64 -20.55 10.91
N VAL A 60 10.66 -19.25 10.56
CA VAL A 60 11.85 -18.53 10.09
C VAL A 60 12.24 -17.47 11.12
N ARG A 61 13.44 -17.59 11.70
CA ARG A 61 13.93 -16.61 12.67
C ARG A 61 14.14 -15.26 11.97
N VAL A 62 13.39 -14.24 12.39
CA VAL A 62 13.57 -12.85 11.94
C VAL A 62 14.28 -12.03 13.02
N THR A 63 15.24 -11.20 12.61
CA THR A 63 15.93 -10.23 13.50
C THR A 63 15.91 -8.84 12.88
N ALA A 64 15.67 -7.80 13.69
CA ALA A 64 15.67 -6.41 13.25
C ALA A 64 16.42 -5.53 14.28
N ASP A 65 17.63 -5.08 13.90
CA ASP A 65 18.49 -4.29 14.77
C ASP A 65 18.12 -2.81 14.74
N VAL A 66 18.27 -2.12 15.87
CA VAL A 66 17.94 -0.69 16.03
C VAL A 66 19.12 0.03 16.72
N PRO A 67 19.88 0.88 16.01
CA PRO A 67 19.79 1.20 14.59
C PRO A 67 20.32 0.06 13.66
N PRO A 68 19.73 -0.14 12.47
CA PRO A 68 20.15 -1.20 11.54
C PRO A 68 21.45 -0.86 10.79
N ARG A 69 22.16 -1.89 10.31
CA ARG A 69 23.20 -1.74 9.29
C ARG A 69 22.55 -1.64 7.89
N LEU A 70 22.85 -0.57 7.16
CA LEU A 70 22.30 -0.32 5.81
C LEU A 70 23.27 -0.62 4.66
N ASP A 71 24.55 -0.93 4.94
CA ASP A 71 25.61 -0.99 3.93
C ASP A 71 25.26 -1.91 2.74
N GLY A 72 25.44 -1.41 1.52
CA GLY A 72 25.15 -2.12 0.27
C GLY A 72 23.96 -1.54 -0.49
N THR A 73 23.49 -2.28 -1.49
CA THR A 73 22.42 -1.88 -2.42
C THR A 73 21.14 -2.65 -2.15
N TRP A 74 20.00 -1.96 -2.20
CA TRP A 74 18.66 -2.47 -1.91
C TRP A 74 17.75 -2.16 -3.10
N VAL A 75 17.03 -3.17 -3.61
CA VAL A 75 16.31 -3.11 -4.89
C VAL A 75 14.85 -3.57 -4.79
N SER A 76 14.00 -3.00 -5.64
CA SER A 76 12.61 -3.48 -5.80
C SER A 76 12.58 -4.90 -6.40
N THR A 77 11.66 -5.73 -5.92
CA THR A 77 11.46 -7.12 -6.38
C THR A 77 10.39 -7.26 -7.47
N ARG A 78 9.65 -6.18 -7.74
CA ARG A 78 8.60 -6.03 -8.77
C ARG A 78 8.41 -4.54 -9.10
N CYS A 79 7.58 -4.22 -10.08
CA CYS A 79 7.04 -2.87 -10.26
C CYS A 79 6.24 -2.46 -9.02
N GLU A 80 6.53 -1.30 -8.44
CA GLU A 80 5.83 -0.77 -7.27
C GLU A 80 4.73 0.20 -7.70
N VAL A 81 3.61 0.24 -6.96
CA VAL A 81 2.50 1.18 -7.18
C VAL A 81 2.32 2.04 -5.94
N ARG A 82 2.68 3.33 -6.03
CA ARG A 82 2.48 4.35 -5.00
C ARG A 82 1.15 5.10 -5.23
N PRO A 83 0.60 5.79 -4.20
CA PRO A 83 -0.59 6.62 -4.39
C PRO A 83 -0.34 7.69 -5.48
N GLY A 84 -1.40 8.12 -6.16
CA GLY A 84 -1.29 9.11 -7.26
C GLY A 84 -2.17 8.76 -8.47
N PRO A 85 -2.05 7.56 -9.07
CA PRO A 85 -0.99 6.55 -8.86
C PRO A 85 0.38 6.97 -9.39
N GLU A 86 1.45 6.34 -8.91
CA GLU A 86 2.76 6.33 -9.57
C GLU A 86 3.29 4.91 -9.71
N PHE A 87 3.89 4.58 -10.86
CA PHE A 87 4.52 3.28 -11.12
C PHE A 87 6.03 3.43 -11.15
N LEU A 88 6.76 2.65 -10.34
CA LEU A 88 8.21 2.81 -10.20
C LEU A 88 9.00 1.54 -9.84
N THR A 89 10.33 1.62 -10.03
CA THR A 89 11.33 0.75 -9.39
C THR A 89 12.39 1.59 -8.69
N ARG A 90 13.04 1.03 -7.66
CA ARG A 90 13.98 1.71 -6.76
C ARG A 90 15.26 0.91 -6.60
N SER A 91 16.41 1.59 -6.63
CA SER A 91 17.74 1.00 -6.40
C SER A 91 18.57 1.93 -5.51
N TYR A 92 18.61 1.62 -4.21
CA TYR A 92 19.17 2.50 -3.17
C TYR A 92 20.45 1.89 -2.60
N THR A 93 21.57 2.60 -2.72
CA THR A 93 22.88 2.19 -2.20
C THR A 93 23.29 3.08 -1.04
N PHE A 94 23.62 2.46 0.10
CA PHE A 94 24.17 3.14 1.29
C PHE A 94 25.63 2.73 1.49
N HIS A 95 26.47 3.71 1.84
CA HIS A 95 27.89 3.51 2.07
C HIS A 95 28.24 3.70 3.56
N PRO A 96 29.28 3.01 4.09
CA PRO A 96 29.76 3.19 5.47
C PRO A 96 30.12 4.64 5.83
N SER A 97 30.43 5.48 4.83
CA SER A 97 30.67 6.92 4.96
C SER A 97 29.40 7.77 5.18
N ARG A 98 28.25 7.12 5.45
CA ARG A 98 26.90 7.72 5.59
C ARG A 98 26.33 8.39 4.34
N HIS A 99 27.02 8.32 3.20
CA HIS A 99 26.48 8.77 1.93
C HIS A 99 25.51 7.73 1.37
N PHE A 100 24.51 8.20 0.62
CA PHE A 100 23.63 7.35 -0.16
C PHE A 100 23.50 7.85 -1.61
N GLN A 101 23.27 6.90 -2.52
CA GLN A 101 22.72 7.16 -3.85
C GLN A 101 21.42 6.38 -3.98
N ALA A 102 20.34 7.06 -4.35
CA ALA A 102 19.06 6.44 -4.68
C ALA A 102 18.73 6.69 -6.14
N LEU A 103 18.40 5.63 -6.88
CA LEU A 103 17.74 5.70 -8.17
C LEU A 103 16.24 5.40 -7.96
N GLN A 104 15.38 6.21 -8.56
CA GLN A 104 13.95 5.96 -8.71
C GLN A 104 13.62 6.03 -10.21
N HIS A 105 13.25 4.92 -10.82
CA HIS A 105 12.81 4.86 -12.22
C HIS A 105 11.29 4.89 -12.25
N TYR A 106 10.71 5.82 -13.01
CA TYR A 106 9.27 6.03 -13.09
C TYR A 106 8.76 5.66 -14.49
N TYR A 107 7.57 5.06 -14.56
CA TYR A 107 7.02 4.44 -15.77
C TYR A 107 5.63 4.99 -16.10
N ALA A 108 5.19 4.81 -17.35
CA ALA A 108 3.84 5.17 -17.79
C ALA A 108 2.79 4.10 -17.45
N ASP A 109 3.22 2.89 -17.08
CA ASP A 109 2.42 1.69 -16.92
C ASP A 109 2.73 0.93 -15.61
N SER A 110 1.80 0.08 -15.18
CA SER A 110 1.91 -0.72 -13.95
C SER A 110 2.70 -2.03 -14.07
N GLY A 111 3.23 -2.36 -15.25
CA GLY A 111 4.18 -3.45 -15.47
C GLY A 111 5.63 -3.01 -15.26
N CYS A 112 5.90 -1.71 -15.37
CA CYS A 112 7.21 -1.08 -15.50
C CYS A 112 7.88 -1.46 -16.85
N GLU A 113 7.13 -1.29 -17.94
CA GLU A 113 7.49 -1.64 -19.32
C GLU A 113 7.85 -0.41 -20.20
N ASP A 114 7.22 0.75 -19.97
CA ASP A 114 7.48 2.05 -20.66
C ASP A 114 8.10 3.07 -19.68
N PRO A 115 9.45 3.22 -19.65
CA PRO A 115 10.11 4.19 -18.78
C PRO A 115 9.76 5.64 -19.18
N ALA A 116 9.17 6.37 -18.23
CA ALA A 116 8.83 7.77 -18.40
C ALA A 116 10.02 8.68 -18.05
N TYR A 117 10.60 8.52 -16.86
CA TYR A 117 11.75 9.29 -16.39
C TYR A 117 12.51 8.54 -15.30
N SER A 118 13.64 9.08 -14.84
CA SER A 118 14.41 8.53 -13.72
C SER A 118 15.02 9.65 -12.90
N LEU A 119 14.97 9.52 -11.58
CA LEU A 119 15.61 10.41 -10.63
C LEU A 119 16.88 9.76 -10.08
N MET A 120 17.97 10.53 -10.05
CA MET A 120 19.20 10.20 -9.35
C MET A 120 19.39 11.17 -8.18
N ILE A 121 19.21 10.64 -6.98
CA ILE A 121 19.33 11.34 -5.71
C ILE A 121 20.65 10.96 -5.07
N ARG A 122 21.42 11.94 -4.61
CA ARG A 122 22.59 11.72 -3.74
C ARG A 122 22.48 12.55 -2.48
N GLY A 123 22.86 11.99 -1.35
CA GLY A 123 22.78 12.66 -0.05
C GLY A 123 23.58 11.97 1.04
N LYS A 124 23.31 12.37 2.29
CA LYS A 124 23.77 11.73 3.52
C LYS A 124 22.58 11.29 4.35
N LEU A 125 22.67 10.12 4.99
CA LEU A 125 21.67 9.60 5.92
C LEU A 125 22.31 9.40 7.30
N ARG A 126 21.66 9.93 8.34
CA ARG A 126 22.06 9.76 9.74
C ARG A 126 20.92 9.07 10.50
N LEU A 127 21.08 7.78 10.78
CA LEU A 127 20.26 7.08 11.76
C LEU A 127 20.39 7.77 13.13
N ARG A 128 19.27 7.94 13.85
CA ARG A 128 19.23 8.66 15.13
C ARG A 128 18.99 7.72 16.32
N HIS A 129 17.77 7.23 16.48
CA HIS A 129 17.32 6.45 17.64
C HIS A 129 16.10 5.59 17.26
N ALA A 130 15.70 4.65 18.12
CA ALA A 130 14.43 3.95 17.99
C ALA A 130 13.27 4.95 17.81
N SER A 131 12.38 4.70 16.85
CA SER A 131 11.23 5.59 16.66
C SER A 131 10.24 5.41 17.81
N TRP A 132 9.83 6.53 18.39
CA TRP A 132 8.82 6.59 19.45
C TRP A 132 7.39 6.55 18.91
N ILE A 133 7.21 6.71 17.60
CA ILE A 133 5.92 6.54 16.91
C ILE A 133 5.82 5.09 16.42
N THR A 134 6.66 4.70 15.46
CA THR A 134 6.60 3.35 14.88
C THR A 134 7.54 2.42 15.64
N GLY A 135 6.98 1.66 16.59
CA GLY A 135 7.74 0.69 17.39
C GLY A 135 8.61 -0.24 16.53
N GLY A 136 9.85 -0.48 16.96
CA GLY A 136 10.81 -1.30 16.21
C GLY A 136 11.35 -0.69 14.92
N ALA A 137 11.04 0.57 14.62
CA ALA A 137 11.70 1.36 13.58
C ALA A 137 12.89 2.16 14.15
N THR A 138 13.70 2.72 13.27
CA THR A 138 14.71 3.74 13.57
C THR A 138 14.30 5.07 12.92
N ASP A 139 14.11 6.12 13.73
CA ASP A 139 14.03 7.48 13.19
C ASP A 139 15.40 7.88 12.62
N ALA A 140 15.40 8.53 11.46
CA ALA A 140 16.60 8.94 10.75
C ALA A 140 16.45 10.32 10.12
N GLU A 141 17.57 10.92 9.73
CA GLU A 141 17.62 12.25 9.15
C GLU A 141 18.45 12.22 7.86
N HIS A 142 17.87 12.71 6.76
CA HIS A 142 18.55 12.78 5.47
C HIS A 142 18.86 14.22 5.08
N HIS A 143 20.00 14.43 4.43
CA HIS A 143 20.36 15.69 3.80
C HIS A 143 20.69 15.41 2.33
N LEU A 144 20.06 16.15 1.41
CA LEU A 144 20.29 16.00 -0.02
C LEU A 144 21.54 16.79 -0.43
N ASN A 145 22.35 16.21 -1.31
CA ASN A 145 23.50 16.85 -1.93
C ASN A 145 23.24 17.20 -3.40
N LYS A 146 22.54 16.31 -4.12
CA LYS A 146 22.15 16.49 -5.52
C LYS A 146 20.87 15.72 -5.83
N VAL A 147 20.02 16.29 -6.68
CA VAL A 147 18.95 15.57 -7.38
C VAL A 147 19.06 15.89 -8.87
N ALA A 148 19.06 14.86 -9.72
CA ALA A 148 18.99 14.99 -11.18
C ALA A 148 17.85 14.15 -11.75
N ILE A 149 17.31 14.56 -12.89
CA ILE A 149 16.31 13.84 -13.67
C ILE A 149 16.87 13.48 -15.05
N VAL A 150 16.52 12.31 -15.55
CA VAL A 150 16.62 11.95 -16.97
C VAL A 150 15.19 11.67 -17.44
N ILE A 151 14.73 12.31 -18.52
CA ILE A 151 13.44 12.00 -19.14
C ILE A 151 13.68 11.02 -20.28
N HIS A 152 12.87 9.97 -20.39
CA HIS A 152 13.12 8.86 -21.33
C HIS A 152 12.20 8.89 -22.55
N SER A 153 10.95 9.34 -22.42
CA SER A 153 10.01 9.43 -23.54
C SER A 153 9.48 10.85 -23.80
N LEU A 154 9.09 11.13 -25.04
CA LEU A 154 8.49 12.41 -25.43
C LEU A 154 7.13 12.64 -24.73
N ALA A 155 6.36 11.58 -24.51
CA ALA A 155 5.12 11.62 -23.74
C ALA A 155 5.36 12.02 -22.28
N ALA A 156 6.42 11.49 -21.65
CA ALA A 156 6.81 11.90 -20.29
C ALA A 156 7.26 13.37 -20.25
N LYS A 157 8.06 13.81 -21.23
CA LYS A 157 8.44 15.23 -21.38
C LYS A 157 7.20 16.14 -21.46
N GLN A 158 6.21 15.78 -22.27
CA GLN A 158 4.97 16.54 -22.41
C GLN A 158 4.19 16.59 -21.08
N ARG A 159 3.91 15.43 -20.46
CA ARG A 159 3.21 15.33 -19.17
C ARG A 159 3.87 16.17 -18.07
N LEU A 160 5.19 16.05 -17.91
CA LEU A 160 5.96 16.82 -16.94
C LEU A 160 5.95 18.33 -17.24
N THR A 161 6.01 18.73 -18.51
CA THR A 161 5.92 20.16 -18.90
C THR A 161 4.53 20.72 -18.60
N SER A 162 3.44 19.96 -18.84
CA SER A 162 2.07 20.41 -18.57
C SER A 162 1.69 20.44 -17.08
N GLY A 163 2.35 19.62 -16.24
CA GLY A 163 2.06 19.55 -14.81
C GLY A 163 2.81 20.56 -13.94
N LEU A 164 3.82 21.25 -14.48
CA LEU A 164 4.69 22.15 -13.72
C LEU A 164 4.24 23.62 -13.80
N PRO A 165 4.32 24.38 -12.68
CA PRO A 165 4.05 25.82 -12.68
C PRO A 165 4.95 26.61 -13.65
N SER A 166 4.45 27.75 -14.15
CA SER A 166 5.24 28.67 -14.97
C SER A 166 6.44 29.29 -14.24
N SER A 167 6.40 29.37 -12.91
CA SER A 167 7.56 29.74 -12.06
C SER A 167 8.66 28.66 -12.02
N CYS A 168 8.39 27.47 -12.55
CA CYS A 168 9.32 26.34 -12.56
C CYS A 168 10.23 26.26 -13.81
N VAL A 169 10.16 27.29 -14.67
CA VAL A 169 10.86 27.35 -15.97
C VAL A 169 12.39 27.50 -15.86
N THR A 170 12.96 27.58 -14.65
CA THR A 170 14.42 27.42 -14.42
C THR A 170 14.95 26.10 -14.99
N LEU A 171 14.10 25.07 -15.02
CA LEU A 171 14.23 24.00 -15.99
C LEU A 171 13.31 24.35 -17.17
N THR A 172 13.89 24.72 -18.31
CA THR A 172 13.15 24.80 -19.56
C THR A 172 12.83 23.38 -20.04
N LEU A 173 11.82 22.71 -19.45
CA LEU A 173 11.44 21.35 -19.85
C LEU A 173 11.08 21.25 -21.33
N GLY A 174 10.61 22.33 -21.98
CA GLY A 174 10.48 22.40 -23.43
C GLY A 174 11.79 22.16 -24.21
N GLN A 175 12.93 22.56 -23.65
CA GLN A 175 14.29 22.35 -24.18
C GLN A 175 14.96 21.05 -23.69
N VAL A 176 14.36 20.31 -22.75
CA VAL A 176 14.89 19.01 -22.30
C VAL A 176 14.91 18.01 -23.46
N VAL A 177 16.06 17.38 -23.67
CA VAL A 177 16.27 16.31 -24.64
C VAL A 177 16.19 14.97 -23.91
N PRO A 178 15.37 14.01 -24.37
CA PRO A 178 15.33 12.68 -23.76
C PRO A 178 16.70 12.00 -23.71
N GLY A 179 16.93 11.17 -22.69
CA GLY A 179 18.21 10.49 -22.47
C GLY A 179 19.36 11.39 -21.98
N LYS A 180 19.13 12.68 -21.70
CA LYS A 180 20.12 13.56 -21.06
C LYS A 180 19.78 13.84 -19.59
N PRO A 181 20.77 13.92 -18.69
CA PRO A 181 20.57 14.27 -17.29
C PRO A 181 20.49 15.80 -17.09
N TYR A 182 19.49 16.23 -16.34
CA TYR A 182 19.26 17.63 -15.93
C TYR A 182 19.24 17.72 -14.40
N GLU A 183 19.85 18.76 -13.84
CA GLU A 183 19.95 18.92 -12.39
C GLU A 183 18.75 19.68 -11.83
N LEU A 184 17.99 19.05 -10.92
CA LEU A 184 16.85 19.65 -10.23
C LEU A 184 17.29 20.40 -8.96
N TYR A 185 18.33 19.89 -8.30
CA TYR A 185 18.85 20.44 -7.05
C TYR A 185 20.34 20.18 -6.90
N ASN A 186 21.06 21.19 -6.40
CA ASN A 186 22.36 21.02 -5.77
C ASN A 186 22.52 22.03 -4.61
N THR A 187 23.47 21.78 -3.71
CA THR A 187 23.69 22.60 -2.51
C THR A 187 24.13 24.05 -2.77
N ARG A 188 24.56 24.40 -4.00
CA ARG A 188 24.94 25.76 -4.42
C ARG A 188 23.85 26.48 -5.22
N GLY A 189 23.04 25.73 -6.00
CA GLY A 189 22.00 26.28 -6.88
C GLY A 189 20.60 26.37 -6.28
N GLY A 190 20.33 25.71 -5.16
CA GLY A 190 19.01 25.72 -4.51
C GLY A 190 18.01 24.74 -5.12
N ARG A 191 16.74 24.84 -4.71
CA ARG A 191 15.66 23.88 -5.04
C ARG A 191 14.88 24.31 -6.28
N GLY A 192 15.31 23.84 -7.46
CA GLY A 192 14.48 23.86 -8.66
C GLY A 192 13.40 22.79 -8.60
N CYS A 193 12.13 23.20 -8.53
CA CYS A 193 10.95 22.39 -8.89
C CYS A 193 10.63 21.10 -8.13
N LEU A 194 11.47 20.65 -7.20
CA LEU A 194 11.25 19.41 -6.44
C LEU A 194 9.83 19.31 -5.86
N ALA A 195 9.35 20.35 -5.17
CA ALA A 195 8.01 20.33 -4.58
C ALA A 195 6.87 20.26 -5.62
N ALA A 196 7.04 20.87 -6.80
CA ALA A 196 6.06 20.83 -7.89
C ALA A 196 6.06 19.47 -8.62
N LEU A 197 7.19 18.75 -8.60
CA LEU A 197 7.28 17.34 -9.00
C LEU A 197 6.77 16.36 -7.92
N GLY A 198 6.24 16.85 -6.79
CA GLY A 198 5.88 16.02 -5.62
C GLY A 198 7.07 15.32 -4.96
N PHE A 199 8.29 15.67 -5.34
CA PHE A 199 9.50 14.96 -4.94
C PHE A 199 9.69 15.02 -3.43
N SER A 200 9.78 13.83 -2.84
CA SER A 200 10.01 13.64 -1.41
C SER A 200 10.96 12.48 -1.18
N MET A 201 11.83 12.64 -0.18
CA MET A 201 12.63 11.55 0.40
C MET A 201 12.28 11.34 1.87
N MET A 202 11.10 11.79 2.33
CA MET A 202 10.66 11.63 3.72
C MET A 202 10.61 10.16 4.16
N GLU A 203 10.47 9.22 3.21
CA GLU A 203 10.63 7.77 3.45
C GLU A 203 11.95 7.37 4.11
N LEU A 204 13.04 8.15 3.90
CA LEU A 204 14.33 7.94 4.58
C LEU A 204 14.32 8.45 6.04
N GLY A 205 13.24 9.07 6.49
CA GLY A 205 13.06 9.51 7.88
C GLY A 205 12.69 8.39 8.85
N LEU A 206 12.20 7.25 8.34
CA LEU A 206 11.81 6.08 9.12
C LEU A 206 12.36 4.81 8.46
N VAL A 207 13.22 4.08 9.16
CA VAL A 207 14.02 3.01 8.56
C VAL A 207 14.05 1.77 9.46
N ARG A 208 13.84 0.59 8.87
CA ARG A 208 14.00 -0.73 9.53
C ARG A 208 14.63 -1.72 8.56
N VAL A 209 15.51 -2.59 9.05
CA VAL A 209 15.99 -3.75 8.29
C VAL A 209 15.55 -5.02 9.01
N GLU A 210 14.85 -5.89 8.29
CA GLU A 210 14.52 -7.24 8.74
C GLU A 210 15.46 -8.24 8.08
N THR A 211 16.09 -9.11 8.88
CA THR A 211 16.91 -10.22 8.40
C THR A 211 16.22 -11.53 8.74
N GLN A 212 15.82 -12.27 7.72
CA GLN A 212 15.24 -13.60 7.82
C GLN A 212 16.36 -14.63 7.69
N HIS A 213 16.50 -15.52 8.67
CA HIS A 213 17.55 -16.55 8.72
C HIS A 213 16.95 -17.92 8.40
N HIS A 214 17.39 -18.57 7.31
CA HIS A 214 16.93 -19.90 6.92
C HIS A 214 17.91 -20.99 7.38
N GLY A 215 17.39 -22.20 7.65
CA GLY A 215 18.15 -23.28 8.31
C GLY A 215 19.43 -23.75 7.60
N HIS A 216 19.56 -23.53 6.30
CA HIS A 216 20.76 -23.86 5.52
C HIS A 216 21.79 -22.70 5.44
N GLY A 217 21.75 -21.74 6.38
CA GLY A 217 22.69 -20.62 6.46
C GLY A 217 22.42 -19.47 5.47
N GLY A 218 21.49 -19.64 4.55
CA GLY A 218 21.00 -18.55 3.69
C GLY A 218 20.22 -17.51 4.50
N LYS A 219 20.41 -16.23 4.18
CA LYS A 219 19.64 -15.11 4.76
C LYS A 219 19.02 -14.23 3.68
N VAL A 220 17.85 -13.70 3.98
CA VAL A 220 17.17 -12.67 3.18
C VAL A 220 17.13 -11.40 4.02
N GLN A 221 17.49 -10.26 3.44
CA GLN A 221 17.48 -8.96 4.10
C GLN A 221 16.56 -7.99 3.38
N GLU A 222 15.63 -7.41 4.13
CA GLU A 222 14.60 -6.50 3.65
C GLU A 222 14.74 -5.14 4.33
N LEU A 223 14.87 -4.08 3.53
CA LEU A 223 14.86 -2.69 3.97
C LEU A 223 13.44 -2.14 3.82
N LEU A 224 12.82 -1.84 4.96
CA LEU A 224 11.57 -1.09 5.04
C LEU A 224 11.91 0.39 5.20
N LEU A 225 11.31 1.20 4.34
CA LEU A 225 11.36 2.66 4.38
C LEU A 225 9.96 3.20 4.63
N GLY A 226 9.88 4.38 5.24
CA GLY A 226 8.62 5.00 5.63
C GLY A 226 7.61 5.11 4.49
N ASP A 227 6.33 5.03 4.84
CA ASP A 227 5.20 5.31 3.95
C ASP A 227 5.22 6.74 3.38
N ILE A 228 4.46 6.94 2.31
CA ILE A 228 4.31 8.23 1.62
C ILE A 228 2.85 8.60 1.69
N ASP A 229 2.56 9.89 1.92
CA ASP A 229 1.17 10.34 2.03
C ASP A 229 0.37 10.05 0.74
N THR A 230 -0.82 9.50 0.97
CA THR A 230 -1.85 9.30 -0.05
C THR A 230 -2.31 10.61 -0.71
N ASP A 231 -2.26 11.74 -0.01
CA ASP A 231 -2.44 13.07 -0.59
C ASP A 231 -1.09 13.62 -1.10
N TRP A 232 -1.01 13.81 -2.42
CA TRP A 232 0.14 14.38 -3.12
C TRP A 232 0.65 15.68 -2.49
N THR A 233 -0.24 16.53 -1.99
CA THR A 233 0.10 17.84 -1.42
C THR A 233 0.85 17.75 -0.09
N GLN A 234 0.63 16.67 0.68
CA GLN A 234 1.21 16.49 2.01
C GLN A 234 2.61 15.84 1.98
N ARG A 235 2.97 15.14 0.89
CA ARG A 235 4.19 14.30 0.76
C ARG A 235 5.52 14.96 1.12
N THR A 236 5.61 16.27 0.96
CA THR A 236 6.85 17.04 1.24
C THR A 236 7.01 17.43 2.71
N GLN A 237 5.94 17.32 3.51
CA GLN A 237 5.89 17.62 4.95
C GLN A 237 5.44 16.43 5.82
N TYR A 238 4.89 15.38 5.22
CA TYR A 238 4.46 14.15 5.91
C TYR A 238 5.63 13.48 6.65
N ARG A 239 5.41 13.14 7.92
CA ARG A 239 6.30 12.25 8.69
C ARG A 239 5.76 10.82 8.59
N PRO A 240 6.54 9.86 8.05
CA PRO A 240 6.11 8.48 7.96
C PRO A 240 5.73 7.87 9.32
N THR A 241 4.76 6.96 9.28
CA THR A 241 4.26 6.19 10.43
C THR A 241 4.02 4.71 10.10
N GLY A 242 3.80 4.38 8.83
CA GLY A 242 3.84 3.02 8.27
C GLY A 242 5.11 2.76 7.44
N TYR A 243 5.07 1.76 6.56
CA TYR A 243 6.16 1.42 5.64
C TYR A 243 5.63 1.18 4.23
N GLN A 244 6.44 1.52 3.22
CA GLN A 244 6.27 1.05 1.85
C GLN A 244 6.58 -0.45 1.71
N GLN A 245 6.31 -1.02 0.53
CA GLN A 245 6.81 -2.36 0.17
C GLN A 245 8.34 -2.43 0.39
N PRO A 246 8.87 -3.51 0.99
CA PRO A 246 10.30 -3.63 1.27
C PRO A 246 11.14 -3.74 -0.01
N LEU A 247 12.33 -3.12 0.04
CA LEU A 247 13.42 -3.38 -0.89
C LEU A 247 14.24 -4.56 -0.37
N GLN A 248 14.73 -5.45 -1.25
CA GLN A 248 15.62 -6.55 -0.84
C GLN A 248 17.09 -6.24 -1.14
N ASN A 249 17.99 -6.68 -0.26
CA ASN A 249 19.43 -6.47 -0.43
C ASN A 249 19.93 -7.23 -1.67
N ALA A 250 20.63 -6.55 -2.58
CA ALA A 250 21.08 -7.13 -3.84
C ALA A 250 21.95 -8.39 -3.67
N MET A 251 22.66 -8.56 -2.55
CA MET A 251 23.47 -9.74 -2.23
C MET A 251 22.76 -10.75 -1.32
N HIS A 252 21.64 -10.36 -0.70
CA HIS A 252 20.91 -11.16 0.29
C HIS A 252 19.38 -11.03 0.06
N HIS A 253 18.93 -11.46 -1.11
CA HIS A 253 17.51 -11.43 -1.54
C HIS A 253 16.96 -12.85 -1.73
N VAL A 254 15.65 -13.00 -1.90
CA VAL A 254 15.03 -14.30 -2.20
C VAL A 254 15.40 -14.75 -3.61
N HIS A 255 16.06 -15.90 -3.74
CA HIS A 255 16.48 -16.43 -5.04
C HIS A 255 15.46 -17.45 -5.61
N PRO A 256 15.22 -17.47 -6.93
CA PRO A 256 15.69 -16.51 -7.93
C PRO A 256 14.84 -15.23 -7.97
N CYS A 257 15.47 -14.06 -8.18
CA CYS A 257 14.77 -12.79 -8.44
C CYS A 257 15.30 -12.10 -9.71
N PRO A 258 14.72 -12.39 -10.90
CA PRO A 258 15.14 -11.76 -12.16
C PRO A 258 15.01 -10.22 -12.13
N VAL A 259 13.95 -9.69 -11.51
CA VAL A 259 13.73 -8.24 -11.36
C VAL A 259 14.85 -7.59 -10.53
N CYS A 260 15.28 -8.23 -9.44
CA CYS A 260 16.35 -7.71 -8.59
C CYS A 260 17.65 -7.54 -9.38
N ALA A 261 17.97 -8.46 -10.30
CA ALA A 261 19.14 -8.37 -11.16
C ALA A 261 19.04 -7.26 -12.23
N LEU A 262 17.84 -6.98 -12.75
CA LEU A 262 17.60 -5.84 -13.65
C LEU A 262 17.73 -4.50 -12.92
N VAL A 263 17.06 -4.35 -11.77
CA VAL A 263 17.05 -3.12 -10.96
C VAL A 263 18.41 -2.84 -10.29
N TYR A 264 19.21 -3.88 -10.01
CA TYR A 264 20.59 -3.71 -9.53
C TYR A 264 21.55 -3.21 -10.62
N ARG A 265 21.30 -3.56 -11.90
CA ARG A 265 22.16 -3.22 -13.04
C ARG A 265 21.75 -1.93 -13.76
N SER A 266 20.67 -1.27 -13.34
CA SER A 266 20.18 -0.05 -13.97
C SER A 266 21.09 1.16 -13.72
N SER A 267 20.91 2.21 -14.53
CA SER A 267 21.42 3.55 -14.25
C SER A 267 20.37 4.60 -14.57
N GLU A 268 20.61 5.85 -14.22
CA GLU A 268 19.70 6.96 -14.54
C GLU A 268 19.44 7.12 -16.05
N LEU A 269 20.38 6.66 -16.89
CA LEU A 269 20.27 6.65 -18.36
C LEU A 269 19.63 5.35 -18.89
N HIS A 270 19.70 4.25 -18.12
CA HIS A 270 19.24 2.92 -18.51
C HIS A 270 18.30 2.37 -17.43
N PRO A 271 17.03 2.83 -17.39
CA PRO A 271 16.02 2.28 -16.50
C PRO A 271 15.75 0.81 -16.83
N PRO A 272 15.42 -0.04 -15.83
CA PRO A 272 15.17 -1.45 -16.07
C PRO A 272 13.77 -1.64 -16.66
N VAL A 273 13.68 -2.11 -17.90
CA VAL A 273 12.42 -2.61 -18.48
C VAL A 273 12.14 -3.98 -17.88
N LEU A 274 10.98 -4.15 -17.24
CA LEU A 274 10.61 -5.44 -16.63
C LEU A 274 9.95 -6.37 -17.67
N PRO A 275 10.07 -7.71 -17.51
CA PRO A 275 9.40 -8.64 -18.40
C PRO A 275 7.87 -8.55 -18.23
N PRO A 276 7.09 -8.51 -19.33
CA PRO A 276 5.64 -8.41 -19.27
C PRO A 276 5.00 -9.51 -18.43
N ARG A 277 4.01 -9.14 -17.61
CA ARG A 277 3.27 -10.07 -16.75
C ARG A 277 1.88 -10.33 -17.35
N PRO A 278 1.45 -11.59 -17.54
CA PRO A 278 0.09 -11.87 -18.00
C PRO A 278 -0.92 -11.35 -16.98
N ALA A 279 -1.89 -10.55 -17.44
CA ALA A 279 -3.00 -10.11 -16.61
C ALA A 279 -3.87 -11.32 -16.25
N LEU A 280 -3.89 -11.69 -14.97
CA LEU A 280 -4.71 -12.80 -14.49
C LEU A 280 -6.15 -12.34 -14.25
N PRO A 281 -7.16 -13.17 -14.60
CA PRO A 281 -8.54 -12.91 -14.18
C PRO A 281 -8.60 -12.97 -12.65
N ILE A 282 -9.18 -11.93 -12.04
CA ILE A 282 -9.21 -11.86 -10.57
C ILE A 282 -10.22 -12.84 -9.99
N SER A 283 -9.71 -13.84 -9.26
CA SER A 283 -10.49 -14.67 -8.35
C SER A 283 -10.06 -14.37 -6.93
N LEU A 284 -11.04 -14.07 -6.06
CA LEU A 284 -10.81 -13.86 -4.63
C LEU A 284 -11.02 -15.15 -3.82
N ALA A 285 -11.46 -16.24 -4.46
CA ALA A 285 -11.92 -17.46 -3.79
C ALA A 285 -10.93 -18.00 -2.76
N GLY A 286 -11.46 -18.46 -1.62
CA GLY A 286 -10.67 -19.07 -0.55
C GLY A 286 -10.19 -18.08 0.51
N ARG A 287 -9.16 -18.49 1.26
CA ARG A 287 -8.67 -17.81 2.46
C ARG A 287 -7.29 -17.20 2.21
N TRP A 288 -7.13 -15.92 2.53
CA TRP A 288 -5.90 -15.15 2.34
C TRP A 288 -5.38 -14.62 3.67
N VAL A 289 -4.06 -14.63 3.89
CA VAL A 289 -3.44 -14.15 5.15
C VAL A 289 -2.24 -13.24 4.92
N SER A 290 -1.99 -12.33 5.86
CA SER A 290 -0.75 -11.54 5.92
C SER A 290 0.49 -12.43 6.08
N GLN A 291 1.53 -12.21 5.28
CA GLN A 291 2.81 -12.93 5.40
C GLN A 291 3.64 -12.52 6.65
N ARG A 292 3.40 -11.33 7.19
CA ARG A 292 4.14 -10.73 8.32
C ARG A 292 3.25 -9.83 9.17
N CYS A 293 3.76 -9.36 10.30
CA CYS A 293 3.19 -8.25 11.05
C CYS A 293 3.16 -6.97 10.19
N GLU A 294 1.98 -6.40 9.93
CA GLU A 294 1.82 -5.17 9.16
C GLU A 294 1.81 -3.94 10.07
N THR A 295 2.36 -2.82 9.59
CA THR A 295 2.26 -1.52 10.25
C THR A 295 1.22 -0.66 9.52
N ARG A 296 0.35 0.02 10.27
CA ARG A 296 -0.62 0.99 9.72
C ARG A 296 -0.27 2.42 10.13
N PRO A 297 -0.68 3.43 9.34
CA PRO A 297 -0.64 4.82 9.78
C PRO A 297 -1.30 5.00 11.15
N ASN A 298 -0.75 5.90 11.96
CA ASN A 298 -1.17 6.15 13.35
C ASN A 298 -1.03 4.94 14.31
N VAL A 299 -0.03 4.09 14.07
CA VAL A 299 0.50 3.08 15.03
C VAL A 299 -0.52 2.03 15.47
N LEU A 300 -1.05 1.29 14.50
CA LEU A 300 -1.68 -0.01 14.74
C LEU A 300 -0.88 -1.08 14.01
N PHE A 301 -0.24 -1.98 14.76
CA PHE A 301 0.29 -3.22 14.18
C PHE A 301 -0.85 -4.22 14.01
N LEU A 302 -0.91 -4.93 12.87
CA LEU A 302 -1.97 -5.92 12.64
C LEU A 302 -1.57 -7.09 11.75
N THR A 303 -2.42 -8.12 11.75
CA THR A 303 -2.49 -9.16 10.71
C THR A 303 -3.90 -9.27 10.16
N ARG A 304 -4.02 -9.59 8.87
CA ARG A 304 -5.27 -9.80 8.12
C ARG A 304 -5.42 -11.28 7.78
N ASP A 305 -6.66 -11.76 7.83
CA ASP A 305 -7.06 -13.15 7.62
C ASP A 305 -8.47 -13.11 7.01
N PHE A 306 -8.54 -13.13 5.68
CA PHE A 306 -9.74 -12.84 4.87
C PHE A 306 -10.22 -14.08 4.13
N THR A 307 -11.53 -14.36 4.17
CA THR A 307 -12.16 -15.45 3.42
C THR A 307 -13.22 -14.86 2.48
N PHE A 308 -13.22 -15.29 1.21
CA PHE A 308 -14.22 -14.87 0.22
C PHE A 308 -14.97 -16.10 -0.32
N GLU A 309 -16.29 -15.99 -0.38
CA GLU A 309 -17.24 -16.98 -0.92
C GLU A 309 -17.87 -16.43 -2.20
N PRO A 310 -17.33 -16.69 -3.41
CA PRO A 310 -17.77 -16.07 -4.64
C PRO A 310 -19.24 -16.35 -4.98
N ASP A 311 -19.70 -17.59 -4.78
CA ASP A 311 -21.06 -18.03 -5.10
C ASP A 311 -22.15 -17.33 -4.27
N ARG A 312 -21.76 -16.78 -3.12
CA ARG A 312 -22.63 -15.99 -2.22
C ARG A 312 -22.36 -14.49 -2.33
N HIS A 313 -21.36 -14.08 -3.10
CA HIS A 313 -20.78 -12.74 -3.09
C HIS A 313 -20.47 -12.24 -1.66
N ALA A 314 -20.05 -13.16 -0.78
CA ALA A 314 -19.89 -12.93 0.66
C ALA A 314 -18.42 -12.94 1.07
N TRP A 315 -18.09 -12.22 2.15
CA TRP A 315 -16.74 -12.18 2.70
C TRP A 315 -16.76 -12.07 4.23
N GLU A 316 -15.72 -12.61 4.85
CA GLU A 316 -15.34 -12.36 6.23
C GLU A 316 -13.87 -11.93 6.29
N GLY A 317 -13.54 -10.98 7.17
CA GLY A 317 -12.17 -10.55 7.43
C GLY A 317 -11.91 -10.42 8.93
N THR A 318 -10.98 -11.23 9.43
CA THR A 318 -10.42 -11.09 10.77
C THR A 318 -9.18 -10.21 10.73
N TYR A 319 -9.21 -9.12 11.48
CA TYR A 319 -8.08 -8.25 11.77
C TYR A 319 -7.65 -8.50 13.22
N ARG A 320 -6.40 -8.89 13.42
CA ARG A 320 -5.82 -9.05 14.76
C ARG A 320 -4.88 -7.87 15.00
N HIS A 321 -5.09 -7.10 16.06
CA HIS A 321 -4.33 -5.90 16.37
C HIS A 321 -3.35 -6.15 17.51
N TYR A 322 -2.17 -5.52 17.44
CA TYR A 322 -1.06 -5.76 18.37
C TYR A 322 -0.42 -4.45 18.79
N SER A 323 0.24 -4.45 19.95
CA SER A 323 0.98 -3.29 20.48
C SER A 323 2.47 -3.29 20.07
N ASP A 324 2.97 -4.37 19.46
CA ASP A 324 4.37 -4.56 19.11
C ASP A 324 4.62 -4.89 17.62
N SER A 325 5.78 -4.47 17.11
CA SER A 325 6.21 -4.72 15.72
C SER A 325 6.50 -6.18 15.34
N THR A 326 6.37 -7.11 16.29
CA THR A 326 6.49 -8.56 16.06
C THR A 326 5.16 -9.30 16.17
N CYS A 327 4.05 -8.57 16.37
CA CYS A 327 2.71 -9.13 16.52
C CYS A 327 2.63 -10.25 17.58
N SER A 328 3.24 -10.02 18.74
CA SER A 328 3.29 -10.95 19.87
C SER A 328 2.30 -10.61 20.98
N GLN A 329 1.98 -9.33 21.17
CA GLN A 329 1.09 -8.80 22.21
C GLN A 329 -0.24 -8.38 21.57
N LEU A 330 -1.20 -9.31 21.55
CA LEU A 330 -2.53 -9.11 20.97
C LEU A 330 -3.36 -8.16 21.84
N THR A 331 -3.86 -7.05 21.27
CA THR A 331 -4.65 -6.04 21.98
C THR A 331 -6.15 -6.23 21.77
N PHE A 332 -6.58 -6.50 20.54
CA PHE A 332 -7.94 -6.91 20.19
C PHE A 332 -8.02 -7.64 18.86
N VAL A 333 -9.14 -8.34 18.65
CA VAL A 333 -9.52 -8.93 17.37
C VAL A 333 -10.80 -8.25 16.88
N LEU A 334 -10.86 -7.92 15.59
CA LEU A 334 -12.02 -7.38 14.90
C LEU A 334 -12.38 -8.35 13.77
N ARG A 335 -13.59 -8.92 13.81
CA ARG A 335 -14.16 -9.74 12.73
C ARG A 335 -15.22 -8.92 12.00
N ALA A 336 -15.01 -8.63 10.74
CA ALA A 336 -15.96 -7.92 9.88
C ALA A 336 -16.48 -8.85 8.80
N SER A 337 -17.76 -8.78 8.46
CA SER A 337 -18.33 -9.56 7.37
C SER A 337 -19.48 -8.85 6.66
N GLY A 338 -19.78 -9.35 5.45
CA GLY A 338 -20.87 -8.85 4.63
C GLY A 338 -20.74 -9.33 3.19
N HIS A 339 -21.04 -8.44 2.25
CA HIS A 339 -21.13 -8.78 0.83
C HIS A 339 -20.23 -7.87 -0.02
N TYR A 340 -19.78 -8.36 -1.17
CA TYR A 340 -18.94 -7.60 -2.11
C TYR A 340 -19.48 -7.67 -3.54
N ALA A 341 -19.19 -6.66 -4.34
CA ALA A 341 -19.44 -6.67 -5.77
C ALA A 341 -18.15 -6.29 -6.52
N GLN A 342 -17.80 -7.08 -7.53
CA GLN A 342 -16.76 -6.72 -8.49
C GLN A 342 -17.33 -5.68 -9.47
N GLY A 343 -16.54 -4.64 -9.74
CA GLY A 343 -16.80 -3.64 -10.77
C GLY A 343 -15.95 -3.87 -12.02
N ASN A 344 -15.72 -2.79 -12.76
CA ASN A 344 -14.88 -2.81 -13.96
C ASN A 344 -13.37 -2.94 -13.61
N PRO A 345 -12.52 -3.30 -14.58
CA PRO A 345 -11.08 -3.02 -14.50
C PRO A 345 -10.84 -1.55 -14.15
N SER A 346 -9.85 -1.27 -13.31
CA SER A 346 -9.63 0.08 -12.79
C SER A 346 -9.02 1.00 -13.85
N THR A 347 -9.60 2.18 -14.01
CA THR A 347 -9.12 3.19 -14.98
C THR A 347 -7.87 3.93 -14.51
N GLN A 348 -7.53 3.84 -13.23
CA GLN A 348 -6.35 4.49 -12.65
C GLN A 348 -5.15 3.52 -12.57
N VAL A 349 -5.38 2.27 -12.18
CA VAL A 349 -4.32 1.27 -11.96
C VAL A 349 -4.53 0.09 -12.92
N PRO A 350 -3.77 0.00 -14.04
CA PRO A 350 -3.93 -1.09 -14.99
C PRO A 350 -3.68 -2.48 -14.36
N GLY A 351 -4.38 -3.49 -14.87
CA GLY A 351 -4.35 -4.85 -14.34
C GLY A 351 -4.98 -5.02 -12.94
N ALA A 352 -5.52 -3.97 -12.33
CA ALA A 352 -6.34 -4.04 -11.12
C ALA A 352 -7.83 -3.93 -11.45
N SER A 353 -8.68 -4.30 -10.49
CA SER A 353 -10.14 -4.22 -10.59
C SER A 353 -10.73 -3.41 -9.44
N ASP A 354 -11.76 -2.62 -9.78
CA ASP A 354 -12.57 -1.90 -8.81
C ASP A 354 -13.49 -2.87 -8.05
N PHE A 355 -13.60 -2.75 -6.72
CA PHE A 355 -14.58 -3.50 -5.91
C PHE A 355 -15.42 -2.58 -5.03
N VAL A 356 -16.60 -3.03 -4.63
CA VAL A 356 -17.43 -2.36 -3.62
C VAL A 356 -17.82 -3.37 -2.55
N PHE A 357 -17.27 -3.19 -1.35
CA PHE A 357 -17.60 -3.97 -0.16
C PHE A 357 -18.73 -3.28 0.60
N LYS A 358 -19.70 -4.06 1.09
CA LYS A 358 -20.73 -3.63 2.05
C LYS A 358 -20.49 -4.40 3.34
N VAL A 359 -20.02 -3.70 4.37
CA VAL A 359 -19.85 -4.27 5.71
C VAL A 359 -21.21 -4.20 6.41
N THR A 360 -21.70 -5.36 6.87
CA THR A 360 -23.01 -5.46 7.53
C THR A 360 -22.88 -5.87 8.99
N THR A 361 -21.87 -6.67 9.32
CA THR A 361 -21.66 -7.22 10.66
C THR A 361 -20.22 -6.93 11.08
N VAL A 362 -20.02 -6.45 12.31
CA VAL A 362 -18.68 -6.43 12.93
C VAL A 362 -18.79 -6.89 14.37
N ARG A 363 -17.91 -7.81 14.75
CA ARG A 363 -17.70 -8.24 16.12
C ARG A 363 -16.29 -7.91 16.56
N VAL A 364 -16.11 -7.67 17.86
CA VAL A 364 -14.81 -7.35 18.45
C VAL A 364 -14.60 -8.18 19.72
N THR A 365 -13.38 -8.64 19.94
CA THR A 365 -12.92 -9.31 21.15
C THR A 365 -11.76 -8.51 21.73
N ALA A 366 -11.91 -8.00 22.95
CA ALA A 366 -10.80 -7.36 23.67
C ALA A 366 -9.83 -8.45 24.18
N ALA A 367 -8.55 -8.39 23.80
CA ALA A 367 -7.56 -9.38 24.23
C ALA A 367 -6.75 -8.93 25.46
N GLU A 368 -6.77 -7.62 25.79
CA GLU A 368 -6.14 -7.05 26.97
C GLU A 368 -7.11 -6.22 27.83
N ALA A 369 -6.79 -6.09 29.12
CA ALA A 369 -7.63 -5.37 30.10
C ALA A 369 -7.71 -3.86 29.83
N SER A 370 -6.66 -3.26 29.28
CA SER A 370 -6.64 -1.84 28.86
C SER A 370 -7.65 -1.56 27.75
N MET A 371 -7.74 -2.43 26.75
CA MET A 371 -8.73 -2.32 25.68
C MET A 371 -10.15 -2.59 26.19
N ALA A 372 -10.38 -3.62 27.01
CA ALA A 372 -11.68 -3.86 27.63
C ALA A 372 -12.15 -2.64 28.47
N LYS A 373 -11.23 -2.01 29.21
CA LYS A 373 -11.49 -0.77 29.96
C LYS A 373 -11.80 0.43 29.06
N LEU A 374 -11.09 0.59 27.93
CA LEU A 374 -11.37 1.63 26.94
C LEU A 374 -12.76 1.49 26.32
N LEU A 375 -13.17 0.27 25.97
CA LEU A 375 -14.47 0.00 25.37
C LEU A 375 -15.62 0.16 26.39
N ASN A 376 -15.42 -0.24 27.65
CA ASN A 376 -16.37 0.05 28.74
C ASN A 376 -16.51 1.54 29.08
N ALA A 377 -15.53 2.39 28.74
CA ALA A 377 -15.62 3.84 28.90
C ALA A 377 -16.42 4.55 27.79
N THR A 378 -16.92 3.82 26.79
CA THR A 378 -17.73 4.39 25.71
C THR A 378 -19.16 4.74 26.15
N ARG A 379 -19.84 5.61 25.40
CA ARG A 379 -21.22 6.00 25.71
C ARG A 379 -22.17 4.79 25.56
N PRO A 380 -23.18 4.64 26.43
CA PRO A 380 -24.16 3.54 26.34
C PRO A 380 -24.77 3.39 24.95
N GLY A 381 -24.82 2.15 24.45
CA GLY A 381 -25.36 1.84 23.13
C GLY A 381 -24.58 2.42 21.94
N LYS A 382 -23.29 2.76 22.10
CA LYS A 382 -22.40 3.25 21.01
C LYS A 382 -21.18 2.39 20.72
N CYS A 383 -21.02 1.26 21.41
CA CYS A 383 -19.99 0.26 21.16
C CYS A 383 -20.36 -1.06 21.87
N GLY A 384 -21.23 -1.86 21.25
CA GLY A 384 -21.73 -3.11 21.84
C GLY A 384 -22.56 -2.91 23.12
N ARG A 385 -22.58 -3.93 23.98
CA ARG A 385 -23.30 -3.95 25.26
C ARG A 385 -22.58 -3.10 26.31
N THR A 386 -23.25 -2.02 26.72
CA THR A 386 -22.81 -1.11 27.80
C THR A 386 -22.30 -1.88 29.03
N GLY A 387 -21.06 -1.64 29.43
CA GLY A 387 -20.45 -2.24 30.62
C GLY A 387 -20.13 -3.74 30.55
N GLY A 388 -20.34 -4.39 29.39
CA GLY A 388 -20.14 -5.83 29.22
C GLY A 388 -18.81 -6.22 28.55
N TRP A 389 -17.85 -5.31 28.39
CA TRP A 389 -16.57 -5.65 27.76
C TRP A 389 -15.65 -6.37 28.74
N GLU A 390 -15.40 -7.64 28.46
CA GLU A 390 -14.55 -8.54 29.24
C GLU A 390 -13.41 -9.06 28.36
N VAL A 391 -12.30 -9.46 28.97
CA VAL A 391 -11.13 -9.97 28.24
C VAL A 391 -11.43 -11.36 27.70
N GLY A 392 -11.22 -11.55 26.39
CA GLY A 392 -11.53 -12.79 25.67
C GLY A 392 -12.99 -12.93 25.21
N ALA A 393 -13.90 -12.06 25.66
CA ALA A 393 -15.30 -12.09 25.23
C ALA A 393 -15.51 -11.38 23.89
N GLU A 394 -16.15 -12.05 22.93
CA GLU A 394 -16.59 -11.45 21.67
C GLU A 394 -17.94 -10.73 21.86
N GLN A 395 -18.06 -9.49 21.36
CA GLN A 395 -19.34 -8.78 21.26
C GLN A 395 -19.65 -8.36 19.82
N ASP A 396 -20.94 -8.31 19.49
CA ASP A 396 -21.45 -7.77 18.23
C ASP A 396 -21.71 -6.26 18.33
N LEU A 397 -21.15 -5.49 17.39
CA LEU A 397 -21.31 -4.04 17.26
C LEU A 397 -22.48 -3.66 16.33
N THR A 398 -23.06 -4.62 15.62
CA THR A 398 -24.17 -4.40 14.68
C THR A 398 -25.40 -3.77 15.35
N PRO A 399 -25.84 -4.21 16.55
CA PRO A 399 -26.97 -3.57 17.25
C PRO A 399 -26.71 -2.11 17.66
N THR A 400 -25.45 -1.69 17.81
CA THR A 400 -25.09 -0.29 18.13
C THR A 400 -24.77 0.57 16.91
N GLY A 401 -24.86 0.02 15.70
CA GLY A 401 -24.48 0.71 14.46
C GLY A 401 -22.97 0.91 14.34
N GLY A 402 -22.16 0.00 14.90
CA GLY A 402 -20.70 0.09 14.96
C GLY A 402 -20.16 0.53 16.33
N CYS A 403 -18.95 1.08 16.31
CA CYS A 403 -18.24 1.61 17.47
C CYS A 403 -17.31 2.77 17.07
N ASN A 404 -17.75 4.01 17.33
CA ASN A 404 -16.97 5.21 16.99
C ASN A 404 -15.58 5.25 17.63
N GLN A 405 -15.41 4.64 18.81
CA GLN A 405 -14.12 4.58 19.53
C GLN A 405 -13.06 3.75 18.80
N LEU A 406 -13.49 2.91 17.86
CA LEU A 406 -12.65 2.09 16.97
C LEU A 406 -12.72 2.57 15.51
N GLY A 407 -13.36 3.71 15.23
CA GLY A 407 -13.63 4.20 13.87
C GLY A 407 -14.70 3.43 13.09
N ILE A 408 -15.37 2.44 13.71
CA ILE A 408 -16.31 1.54 13.06
C ILE A 408 -17.70 2.17 13.01
N LYS A 409 -18.34 2.17 11.83
CA LYS A 409 -19.74 2.61 11.63
C LYS A 409 -20.46 1.57 10.77
N LEU A 410 -21.66 1.14 11.15
CA LEU A 410 -22.42 0.12 10.43
C LEU A 410 -23.85 0.55 10.06
N PRO A 411 -24.39 0.02 8.94
CA PRO A 411 -23.64 -0.59 7.84
C PRO A 411 -22.84 0.47 7.06
N HIS A 412 -21.71 0.11 6.48
CA HIS A 412 -20.95 1.01 5.60
C HIS A 412 -20.55 0.36 4.27
N LYS A 413 -20.09 1.19 3.35
CA LYS A 413 -19.51 0.76 2.07
C LYS A 413 -18.04 1.18 2.01
N GLU A 414 -17.22 0.32 1.43
CA GLU A 414 -15.82 0.62 1.11
C GLU A 414 -15.58 0.39 -0.38
N TYR A 415 -15.04 1.41 -1.04
CA TYR A 415 -14.67 1.40 -2.45
C TYR A 415 -13.20 0.98 -2.54
N GLU A 416 -12.95 -0.31 -2.67
CA GLU A 416 -11.60 -0.89 -2.63
C GLU A 416 -11.00 -1.13 -4.01
N LEU A 417 -9.67 -1.26 -4.07
CA LEU A 417 -8.91 -1.63 -5.26
C LEU A 417 -8.28 -3.01 -5.03
N PHE A 418 -8.44 -3.95 -5.97
CA PHE A 418 -7.97 -5.32 -5.81
C PHE A 418 -7.15 -5.76 -7.03
N LYS A 419 -6.03 -6.45 -6.80
CA LYS A 419 -5.19 -7.05 -7.85
C LYS A 419 -4.66 -8.40 -7.39
N VAL A 420 -4.60 -9.38 -8.29
CA VAL A 420 -3.92 -10.66 -8.05
C VAL A 420 -2.71 -10.74 -8.97
N GLU A 421 -1.55 -11.06 -8.41
CA GLU A 421 -0.34 -11.40 -9.17
C GLU A 421 0.18 -12.78 -8.74
N LEU A 422 1.15 -13.31 -9.46
CA LEU A 422 2.01 -14.37 -8.94
C LEU A 422 3.29 -13.81 -8.32
N ASP A 423 3.86 -14.58 -7.42
CA ASP A 423 5.22 -14.40 -6.92
C ASP A 423 6.25 -15.17 -7.79
N HIS A 424 7.53 -15.08 -7.41
CA HIS A 424 8.64 -15.79 -8.06
C HIS A 424 8.53 -17.33 -8.05
N ARG A 425 7.68 -17.92 -7.20
CA ARG A 425 7.39 -19.37 -7.08
C ARG A 425 6.08 -19.76 -7.77
N LYS A 426 5.44 -18.84 -8.50
CA LYS A 426 4.09 -18.97 -9.07
C LYS A 426 2.97 -19.07 -8.01
N GLN A 427 3.22 -18.68 -6.76
CA GLN A 427 2.18 -18.63 -5.73
C GLN A 427 1.35 -17.34 -5.86
N PRO A 428 0.02 -17.38 -5.66
CA PRO A 428 -0.84 -16.22 -5.81
C PRO A 428 -0.68 -15.23 -4.65
N LEU A 429 -0.63 -13.94 -5.00
CA LEU A 429 -0.56 -12.81 -4.09
C LEU A 429 -1.76 -11.89 -4.32
N LEU A 430 -2.53 -11.66 -3.26
CA LEU A 430 -3.64 -10.72 -3.24
C LEU A 430 -3.17 -9.35 -2.73
N PHE A 431 -3.27 -8.34 -3.59
CA PHE A 431 -3.07 -6.94 -3.26
C PHE A 431 -4.42 -6.27 -3.05
N VAL A 432 -4.53 -5.51 -1.95
CA VAL A 432 -5.75 -4.80 -1.51
C VAL A 432 -5.41 -3.32 -1.34
N GLY A 433 -6.34 -2.42 -1.67
CA GLY A 433 -6.11 -0.98 -1.77
C GLY A 433 -5.51 -0.35 -0.52
N GLU A 434 -4.47 0.48 -0.68
CA GLU A 434 -3.82 1.20 0.41
C GLU A 434 -4.81 2.11 1.16
N ARG A 435 -4.71 2.17 2.50
CA ARG A 435 -5.63 3.00 3.30
C ARG A 435 -5.12 4.44 3.37
N PRO A 436 -6.02 5.45 3.33
CA PRO A 436 -5.66 6.85 3.47
C PRO A 436 -4.77 7.14 4.69
N SER A 437 -3.70 7.91 4.49
CA SER A 437 -2.74 8.29 5.53
C SER A 437 -3.37 9.16 6.63
N ASP A 438 -4.45 9.88 6.31
CA ASP A 438 -5.27 10.66 7.25
C ASP A 438 -6.17 9.78 8.15
N GLY A 439 -6.18 8.46 7.96
CA GLY A 439 -7.03 7.53 8.69
C GLY A 439 -8.50 7.53 8.24
N SER A 440 -8.84 8.24 7.16
CA SER A 440 -10.18 8.19 6.58
C SER A 440 -10.48 6.84 5.91
N SER A 441 -11.76 6.60 5.60
CA SER A 441 -12.22 5.41 4.89
C SER A 441 -12.53 5.72 3.43
N PRO A 442 -12.35 4.77 2.50
CA PRO A 442 -12.74 4.93 1.10
C PRO A 442 -14.26 4.82 0.95
N ASP A 443 -15.01 5.76 1.54
CA ASP A 443 -16.48 5.76 1.64
C ASP A 443 -17.19 6.13 0.32
N ARG A 444 -16.43 6.52 -0.72
CA ARG A 444 -16.91 7.11 -1.98
C ARG A 444 -16.05 6.65 -3.17
N PRO A 445 -16.58 6.65 -4.41
CA PRO A 445 -15.82 6.26 -5.60
C PRO A 445 -14.52 7.05 -5.80
N HIS A 446 -14.54 8.38 -5.58
CA HIS A 446 -13.36 9.25 -5.71
C HIS A 446 -12.38 9.14 -4.53
N ARG A 447 -12.66 8.29 -3.54
CA ARG A 447 -11.76 7.93 -2.44
C ARG A 447 -11.25 6.48 -2.57
N ARG A 448 -11.49 5.81 -3.71
CA ARG A 448 -10.90 4.50 -3.97
C ARG A 448 -9.37 4.60 -3.94
N PRO A 449 -8.65 3.66 -3.28
CA PRO A 449 -7.20 3.63 -3.31
C PRO A 449 -6.61 3.57 -4.72
N THR A 450 -5.44 4.17 -4.91
CA THR A 450 -4.66 4.16 -6.17
C THR A 450 -3.37 3.35 -6.06
N SER A 451 -3.19 2.63 -4.95
CA SER A 451 -2.01 1.87 -4.56
C SER A 451 -2.42 0.71 -3.65
N PHE A 452 -1.48 -0.08 -3.14
CA PHE A 452 -1.77 -1.32 -2.42
C PHE A 452 -1.09 -1.43 -1.05
N GLN A 453 -1.81 -2.00 -0.09
CA GLN A 453 -1.27 -2.60 1.12
C GLN A 453 -0.27 -3.73 0.77
N PRO A 454 0.59 -4.16 1.71
CA PRO A 454 1.40 -5.37 1.55
C PRO A 454 0.55 -6.57 1.08
N PRO A 455 1.06 -7.45 0.21
CA PRO A 455 0.27 -8.55 -0.33
C PRO A 455 -0.02 -9.63 0.72
N MET A 456 -1.17 -10.29 0.54
CA MET A 456 -1.60 -11.47 1.29
C MET A 456 -1.38 -12.73 0.43
N VAL A 457 -1.09 -13.87 1.05
CA VAL A 457 -0.98 -15.18 0.36
C VAL A 457 -2.26 -15.97 0.49
N LEU A 458 -2.60 -16.74 -0.54
CA LEU A 458 -3.66 -17.75 -0.46
C LEU A 458 -3.19 -18.93 0.39
N CYS A 459 -3.99 -19.30 1.38
CA CYS A 459 -3.84 -20.54 2.12
C CYS A 459 -4.57 -21.66 1.40
N SER A 460 -3.92 -22.80 1.22
CA SER A 460 -4.64 -24.05 0.95
C SER A 460 -5.35 -24.47 2.24
N THR A 461 -6.63 -24.80 2.13
CA THR A 461 -7.20 -25.85 2.98
C THR A 461 -6.53 -27.16 2.57
N ALA A 462 -5.96 -27.90 3.52
CA ALA A 462 -5.91 -29.35 3.37
C ALA A 462 -7.37 -29.84 3.27
N ASP A 463 -7.63 -30.85 2.44
CA ASP A 463 -8.99 -31.35 2.21
C ASP A 463 -9.60 -31.93 3.50
N MET A 464 -10.92 -31.77 3.66
CA MET A 464 -11.71 -32.31 4.79
C MET A 464 -12.14 -33.77 4.58
#